data_AF-A0A7K3IS99-F1
#
_entry.id   AF-A0A7K3IS99-F1
#
_cell.length_a   1.000
_cell.length_b   1.000
_cell.length_c   1.000
_cell.angle_alpha   90.00
_cell.angle_beta   90.00
_cell.angle_gamma   90.00
#
_symmetry.space_group_name_H-M   'P 1'
#
loop_
_entity.id
_entity.type
_entity.pdbx_description
1 polymer ?
#
loop_
_entity_poly.entity_id
_entity_poly.type
_entity_poly.pdbx_seq_one_letter_code
_entity_poly.pdbx_strand_id
1 'polypeptide(L)'
;MIKKKKILHSQFKFNLIPFLFFVILVGCNRKIPEYTETDSQAILNPDYSSITIPPNIAPLNFRIMDKADLYLARFYNNEGTEFMVRSKNGEIKIPDKKWKELLKISGSGEYSIDIFARNSGEFTKYQTITNKISQEPIDKYLVYRLIEPGFETWNKMGIYQRNLENFRQTPVMLNSLSGGNCMNCHTFARNSGKDIMFHMRGENAGTIIFKDGVYSKVNTKTDSTISAGVYSSWHPSGDFIAYSVNNIVQSFPAMPGRKIEVYDTLSDVVVYDI
;
A
#
# COMPACT_ATOMS: atom_id res chain seq x y z
N MET A 1 -82.60 -1.03 -14.09
CA MET A 1 -83.26 -2.12 -13.33
C MET A 1 -82.20 -3.12 -12.90
N ILE A 2 -81.91 -3.16 -11.60
CA ILE A 2 -80.84 -3.93 -10.96
C ILE A 2 -81.12 -5.43 -11.08
N LYS A 3 -80.14 -6.25 -11.46
CA LYS A 3 -80.06 -7.65 -10.98
C LYS A 3 -78.61 -8.12 -10.87
N LYS A 4 -78.25 -8.38 -9.62
CA LYS A 4 -77.02 -8.95 -9.07
C LYS A 4 -76.54 -10.18 -9.84
N LYS A 5 -75.23 -10.32 -10.05
CA LYS A 5 -74.59 -11.63 -10.25
C LYS A 5 -73.59 -11.87 -9.12
N LYS A 6 -73.84 -12.97 -8.41
CA LYS A 6 -73.13 -13.44 -7.22
C LYS A 6 -71.66 -13.75 -7.53
N ILE A 7 -70.79 -13.32 -6.62
CA ILE A 7 -69.41 -13.74 -6.47
C ILE A 7 -69.41 -15.19 -5.98
N LEU A 8 -68.74 -16.09 -6.69
CA LEU A 8 -68.32 -17.39 -6.16
C LEU A 8 -66.81 -17.34 -5.91
N HIS A 9 -66.44 -17.51 -4.64
CA HIS A 9 -65.06 -17.74 -4.20
C HIS A 9 -64.60 -19.13 -4.67
N SER A 10 -63.53 -19.18 -5.45
CA SER A 10 -62.73 -20.39 -5.64
C SER A 10 -61.47 -20.26 -4.81
N GLN A 11 -61.33 -21.09 -3.78
CA GLN A 11 -60.14 -21.17 -2.95
C GLN A 11 -59.05 -21.95 -3.70
N PHE A 12 -58.04 -21.24 -4.18
CA PHE A 12 -56.79 -21.85 -4.65
C PHE A 12 -56.00 -22.37 -3.45
N LYS A 13 -55.97 -23.70 -3.27
CA LYS A 13 -55.02 -24.36 -2.37
C LYS A 13 -53.66 -24.42 -3.06
N PHE A 14 -52.75 -23.52 -2.68
CA PHE A 14 -51.33 -23.64 -3.00
C PHE A 14 -50.72 -24.77 -2.15
N ASN A 15 -50.43 -25.92 -2.77
CA ASN A 15 -49.56 -26.93 -2.18
C ASN A 15 -48.12 -26.41 -2.23
N LEU A 16 -47.64 -25.87 -1.11
CA LEU A 16 -46.26 -25.44 -0.92
C LEU A 16 -45.41 -26.70 -0.63
N ILE A 17 -44.74 -27.24 -1.64
CA ILE A 17 -43.69 -28.25 -1.47
C ILE A 17 -42.38 -27.48 -1.19
N PRO A 18 -41.76 -27.60 0.00
CA PRO A 18 -40.46 -26.99 0.22
C PRO A 18 -39.41 -27.89 -0.43
N PHE A 19 -38.88 -27.46 -1.58
CA PHE A 19 -37.74 -28.09 -2.23
C PHE A 19 -36.47 -27.72 -1.45
N LEU A 20 -36.03 -28.62 -0.57
CA LEU A 20 -34.82 -28.48 0.24
C LEU A 20 -33.60 -28.63 -0.68
N PHE A 21 -33.09 -27.52 -1.22
CA PHE A 21 -31.82 -27.47 -1.95
C PHE A 21 -30.67 -27.63 -0.94
N PHE A 22 -30.29 -28.88 -0.65
CA PHE A 22 -29.10 -29.17 0.14
C PHE A 22 -27.86 -28.97 -0.75
N VAL A 23 -27.37 -27.72 -0.80
CA VAL A 23 -26.09 -27.40 -1.43
C VAL A 23 -24.99 -27.98 -0.54
N ILE A 24 -24.47 -29.15 -0.91
CA ILE A 24 -23.26 -29.70 -0.31
C ILE A 24 -22.11 -28.78 -0.72
N LEU A 25 -21.77 -27.84 0.17
CA LEU A 25 -20.52 -27.11 0.12
C LEU A 25 -19.41 -28.12 0.44
N VAL A 26 -18.94 -28.83 -0.58
CA VAL A 26 -17.68 -29.60 -0.48
C VAL A 26 -16.58 -28.56 -0.29
N GLY A 27 -16.21 -28.34 0.97
CA GLY A 27 -15.02 -27.59 1.33
C GLY A 27 -13.84 -28.23 0.61
N CYS A 28 -13.22 -27.47 -0.31
CA CYS A 28 -12.02 -27.90 -1.02
C CYS A 28 -10.86 -27.90 -0.03
N ASN A 29 -10.80 -28.91 0.85
CA ASN A 29 -9.69 -29.13 1.74
C ASN A 29 -8.56 -29.68 0.88
N ARG A 30 -7.75 -28.77 0.32
CA ARG A 30 -6.60 -29.14 -0.50
C ARG A 30 -5.64 -29.87 0.42
N LYS A 31 -5.37 -31.14 0.13
CA LYS A 31 -4.30 -31.90 0.79
C LYS A 31 -2.95 -31.47 0.19
N ILE A 32 -1.91 -31.51 1.01
CA ILE A 32 -0.53 -31.38 0.54
C ILE A 32 -0.27 -32.55 -0.43
N PRO A 33 0.25 -32.30 -1.64
CA PRO A 33 0.54 -33.38 -2.59
C PRO A 33 1.68 -34.26 -2.07
N GLU A 34 1.89 -35.42 -2.68
CA GLU A 34 3.16 -36.14 -2.51
C GLU A 34 4.29 -35.34 -3.17
N TYR A 35 5.46 -35.26 -2.53
CA TYR A 35 6.59 -34.49 -3.00
C TYR A 35 7.93 -35.12 -2.61
N THR A 36 8.98 -34.75 -3.35
CA THR A 36 10.38 -34.89 -2.94
C THR A 36 10.88 -33.58 -2.33
N GLU A 37 11.89 -33.63 -1.45
CA GLU A 37 12.51 -32.43 -0.91
C GLU A 37 13.81 -32.11 -1.64
N THR A 38 14.16 -30.83 -1.71
CA THR A 38 15.46 -30.35 -2.17
C THR A 38 16.07 -29.41 -1.14
N ASP A 39 17.40 -29.42 -1.05
CA ASP A 39 18.17 -28.49 -0.23
C ASP A 39 18.26 -27.08 -0.85
N SER A 40 17.63 -26.86 -2.01
CA SER A 40 17.62 -25.54 -2.66
C SER A 40 16.57 -24.61 -2.06
N GLN A 41 16.86 -23.32 -1.99
CA GLN A 41 15.87 -22.28 -1.73
C GLN A 41 15.16 -21.87 -3.02
N ALA A 42 13.86 -21.55 -2.94
CA ALA A 42 13.13 -21.00 -4.07
C ALA A 42 13.53 -19.54 -4.31
N ILE A 43 13.67 -19.14 -5.58
CA ILE A 43 13.99 -17.75 -5.93
C ILE A 43 12.70 -16.94 -5.99
N LEU A 44 12.56 -15.93 -5.11
CA LEU A 44 11.37 -15.11 -4.99
C LEU A 44 11.60 -13.68 -5.50
N ASN A 45 10.56 -13.06 -6.06
CA ASN A 45 10.55 -11.65 -6.38
C ASN A 45 9.20 -10.98 -6.02
N PRO A 46 9.18 -9.98 -5.12
CA PRO A 46 10.27 -9.60 -4.22
C PRO A 46 10.69 -10.76 -3.31
N ASP A 47 11.92 -10.70 -2.79
CA ASP A 47 12.38 -11.67 -1.80
C ASP A 47 11.87 -11.28 -0.41
N TYR A 48 11.08 -12.19 0.18
CA TYR A 48 10.51 -12.08 1.51
C TYR A 48 10.95 -13.23 2.41
N SER A 49 12.15 -13.77 2.19
CA SER A 49 12.74 -14.80 3.02
C SER A 49 13.41 -14.21 4.27
N SER A 50 13.17 -14.84 5.42
CA SER A 50 13.79 -14.50 6.73
C SER A 50 13.60 -13.04 7.18
N ILE A 51 12.42 -12.47 6.91
CA ILE A 51 12.06 -11.09 7.29
C ILE A 51 11.26 -11.02 8.60
N THR A 52 11.21 -9.83 9.19
CA THR A 52 10.28 -9.47 10.26
C THR A 52 9.23 -8.52 9.72
N ILE A 53 7.95 -8.82 9.97
CA ILE A 53 6.82 -8.03 9.47
C ILE A 53 5.88 -7.64 10.61
N PRO A 54 5.16 -6.51 10.50
CA PRO A 54 4.17 -6.12 11.49
C PRO A 54 2.86 -6.91 11.29
N PRO A 55 2.05 -7.10 12.34
CA PRO A 55 0.85 -7.95 12.30
C PRO A 55 -0.26 -7.39 11.42
N ASN A 56 -0.23 -6.09 11.13
CA ASN A 56 -1.23 -5.40 10.31
C ASN A 56 -0.79 -5.17 8.85
N ILE A 57 0.37 -5.68 8.39
CA ILE A 57 0.82 -5.49 6.99
C ILE A 57 -0.14 -6.13 5.98
N ALA A 58 -0.30 -5.47 4.83
CA ALA A 58 -0.94 -6.06 3.65
C ALA A 58 -0.27 -7.39 3.23
N PRO A 59 -0.99 -8.27 2.50
CA PRO A 59 -0.43 -9.52 2.03
C PRO A 59 0.84 -9.35 1.19
N LEU A 60 1.91 -10.05 1.55
CA LEU A 60 3.19 -9.97 0.85
C LEU A 60 3.20 -10.89 -0.38
N ASN A 61 2.51 -10.45 -1.44
CA ASN A 61 2.46 -11.17 -2.70
C ASN A 61 3.85 -11.22 -3.35
N PHE A 62 4.24 -12.39 -3.87
CA PHE A 62 5.51 -12.60 -4.54
C PHE A 62 5.34 -13.47 -5.79
N ARG A 63 6.37 -13.51 -6.62
CA ARG A 63 6.51 -14.44 -7.74
C ARG A 63 7.63 -15.43 -7.47
N ILE A 64 7.37 -16.72 -7.68
CA ILE A 64 8.40 -17.77 -7.73
C ILE A 64 9.02 -17.72 -9.14
N MET A 65 10.35 -17.56 -9.20
CA MET A 65 11.07 -17.33 -10.44
C MET A 65 11.56 -18.62 -11.11
N ASP A 66 11.70 -19.70 -10.34
CA ASP A 66 12.02 -21.03 -10.85
C ASP A 66 10.95 -21.51 -11.84
N LYS A 67 11.35 -22.13 -12.96
CA LYS A 67 10.40 -22.60 -13.98
C LYS A 67 9.73 -23.90 -13.54
N ALA A 68 8.40 -23.93 -13.59
CA ALA A 68 7.59 -25.11 -13.31
C ALA A 68 6.23 -25.07 -14.01
N ASP A 69 5.59 -26.24 -14.16
CA ASP A 69 4.23 -26.36 -14.72
C ASP A 69 3.16 -25.87 -13.74
N LEU A 70 3.45 -25.95 -12.45
CA LEU A 70 2.55 -25.56 -11.38
C LEU A 70 3.31 -25.24 -10.09
N TYR A 71 2.78 -24.28 -9.35
CA TYR A 71 3.30 -23.85 -8.06
C TYR A 71 2.24 -24.00 -6.98
N LEU A 72 2.66 -24.40 -5.80
CA LEU A 72 1.89 -24.31 -4.57
C LEU A 72 2.73 -23.59 -3.51
N ALA A 73 2.13 -22.66 -2.81
CA ALA A 73 2.70 -22.03 -1.62
C ALA A 73 1.77 -22.31 -0.44
N ARG A 74 2.30 -22.95 0.59
CA ARG A 74 1.60 -23.26 1.83
C ARG A 74 2.10 -22.31 2.91
N PHE A 75 1.16 -21.64 3.57
CA PHE A 75 1.42 -20.70 4.65
C PHE A 75 0.84 -21.27 5.93
N TYR A 76 1.62 -21.28 7.00
CA TYR A 76 1.16 -21.82 8.28
C TYR A 76 1.89 -21.20 9.47
N ASN A 77 1.29 -21.29 10.65
CA ASN A 77 1.90 -20.89 11.92
C ASN A 77 1.72 -21.98 12.99
N ASN A 78 2.36 -21.80 14.15
CA ASN A 78 2.36 -22.78 15.24
C ASN A 78 1.02 -22.87 15.99
N GLU A 79 0.05 -22.01 15.67
CA GLU A 79 -1.28 -21.98 16.29
C GLU A 79 -2.31 -22.82 15.53
N GLY A 80 -1.91 -23.40 14.40
CA GLY A 80 -2.80 -24.20 13.55
C GLY A 80 -3.50 -23.40 12.45
N THR A 81 -3.17 -22.11 12.25
CA THR A 81 -3.63 -21.40 11.05
C THR A 81 -2.83 -21.88 9.84
N GLU A 82 -3.53 -22.31 8.80
CA GLU A 82 -2.92 -22.85 7.58
C GLU A 82 -3.75 -22.53 6.35
N PHE A 83 -3.08 -22.23 5.23
CA PHE A 83 -3.71 -22.23 3.91
C PHE A 83 -2.72 -22.43 2.77
N MET A 84 -3.25 -22.81 1.61
CA MET A 84 -2.47 -22.96 0.38
C MET A 84 -2.96 -22.04 -0.75
N VAL A 85 -2.00 -21.51 -1.51
CA VAL A 85 -2.21 -20.75 -2.74
C VAL A 85 -1.62 -21.54 -3.90
N ARG A 86 -2.39 -21.67 -4.98
CA ARG A 86 -1.97 -22.38 -6.21
C ARG A 86 -1.78 -21.38 -7.32
N SER A 87 -0.71 -21.53 -8.09
CA SER A 87 -0.42 -20.69 -9.25
C SER A 87 0.09 -21.50 -10.43
N LYS A 88 -0.22 -21.05 -11.64
CA LYS A 88 0.34 -21.62 -12.90
C LYS A 88 1.48 -20.78 -13.47
N ASN A 89 1.63 -19.53 -13.03
CA ASN A 89 2.57 -18.56 -13.58
C ASN A 89 3.56 -18.04 -12.52
N GLY A 90 3.69 -18.75 -11.40
CA GLY A 90 4.53 -18.37 -10.26
C GLY A 90 3.99 -17.24 -9.41
N GLU A 91 2.93 -16.51 -9.80
CA GLU A 91 2.35 -15.42 -9.00
C GLU A 91 1.56 -15.97 -7.81
N ILE A 92 2.04 -15.71 -6.60
CA ILE A 92 1.38 -16.08 -5.35
C ILE A 92 0.62 -14.86 -4.83
N LYS A 93 -0.69 -14.86 -5.10
CA LYS A 93 -1.62 -13.83 -4.60
C LYS A 93 -2.27 -14.33 -3.31
N ILE A 94 -1.79 -13.84 -2.19
CA ILE A 94 -2.18 -14.25 -0.85
C ILE A 94 -3.57 -13.65 -0.53
N PRO A 95 -4.57 -14.47 -0.14
CA PRO A 95 -5.89 -13.97 0.21
C PRO A 95 -5.87 -13.13 1.50
N ASP A 96 -6.31 -11.87 1.41
CA ASP A 96 -6.29 -10.88 2.51
C ASP A 96 -6.85 -11.42 3.85
N LYS A 97 -8.03 -12.06 3.82
CA LYS A 97 -8.65 -12.60 5.04
C LYS A 97 -7.79 -13.68 5.70
N LYS A 98 -7.19 -14.58 4.91
CA LYS A 98 -6.38 -15.68 5.43
C LYS A 98 -5.03 -15.18 5.93
N TRP A 99 -4.47 -14.19 5.24
CA TRP A 99 -3.26 -13.50 5.67
C TRP A 99 -3.44 -12.83 7.03
N LYS A 100 -4.51 -12.05 7.20
CA LYS A 100 -4.82 -11.42 8.48
C LYS A 100 -5.03 -12.43 9.60
N GLU A 101 -5.64 -13.58 9.30
CA GLU A 101 -5.78 -14.65 10.29
C GLU A 101 -4.42 -15.25 10.67
N LEU A 102 -3.55 -15.52 9.69
CA LEU A 102 -2.19 -16.04 9.90
C LEU A 102 -1.33 -15.10 10.75
N LEU A 103 -1.52 -13.80 10.60
CA LEU A 103 -0.74 -12.77 11.30
C LEU A 103 -1.30 -12.36 12.67
N LYS A 104 -2.50 -12.84 13.06
CA LYS A 104 -2.99 -12.61 14.41
C LYS A 104 -2.00 -13.26 15.37
N ILE A 105 -1.34 -12.42 16.18
CA ILE A 105 -0.26 -12.89 17.04
C ILE A 105 -0.82 -13.79 18.14
N SER A 106 -0.21 -14.96 18.25
CA SER A 106 -0.16 -15.77 19.46
C SER A 106 1.18 -16.49 19.51
N GLY A 107 1.73 -16.65 20.70
CA GLY A 107 2.94 -17.45 20.90
C GLY A 107 4.21 -16.88 20.25
N SER A 108 4.92 -17.73 19.49
CA SER A 108 6.32 -17.50 19.07
C SER A 108 6.55 -16.32 18.11
N GLY A 109 5.48 -15.75 17.54
CA GLY A 109 5.60 -14.63 16.59
C GLY A 109 6.28 -15.04 15.29
N GLU A 110 5.99 -16.23 14.76
CA GLU A 110 6.57 -16.74 13.51
C GLU A 110 5.50 -17.37 12.62
N TYR A 111 5.69 -17.26 11.30
CA TYR A 111 4.96 -18.02 10.30
C TYR A 111 5.94 -18.61 9.29
N SER A 112 5.55 -19.71 8.67
CA SER A 112 6.37 -20.42 7.70
C SER A 112 5.69 -20.52 6.34
N ILE A 113 6.51 -20.63 5.30
CA ILE A 113 6.11 -20.80 3.91
C ILE A 113 6.82 -22.04 3.36
N ASP A 114 6.05 -23.05 2.97
CA ASP A 114 6.55 -24.14 2.12
C ASP A 114 6.22 -23.83 0.67
N ILE A 115 7.22 -23.95 -0.21
CA ILE A 115 7.08 -23.71 -1.64
C ILE A 115 7.27 -25.03 -2.38
N PHE A 116 6.33 -25.36 -3.25
CA PHE A 116 6.35 -26.55 -4.09
C PHE A 116 6.31 -26.14 -5.56
N ALA A 117 7.19 -26.72 -6.35
CA ALA A 117 7.17 -26.64 -7.81
C ALA A 117 6.87 -28.02 -8.39
N ARG A 118 6.00 -28.07 -9.41
CA ARG A 118 5.70 -29.30 -10.13
C ARG A 118 6.31 -29.28 -11.51
N ASN A 119 7.12 -30.28 -11.82
CA ASN A 119 7.70 -30.51 -13.14
C ASN A 119 7.34 -31.92 -13.60
N SER A 120 6.82 -32.07 -14.82
CA SER A 120 6.53 -33.39 -15.41
C SER A 120 5.61 -34.28 -14.56
N GLY A 121 4.75 -33.67 -13.73
CA GLY A 121 3.79 -34.37 -12.87
C GLY A 121 4.23 -34.56 -11.41
N GLU A 122 5.51 -34.39 -11.10
CA GLU A 122 6.06 -34.60 -9.75
C GLU A 122 6.29 -33.28 -9.03
N PHE A 123 5.97 -33.22 -7.73
CA PHE A 123 6.24 -32.05 -6.91
C PHE A 123 7.58 -32.17 -6.20
N THR A 124 8.31 -31.07 -6.17
CA THR A 124 9.49 -30.87 -5.32
C THR A 124 9.23 -29.71 -4.38
N LYS A 125 9.48 -29.93 -3.08
CA LYS A 125 9.41 -28.94 -2.01
C LYS A 125 10.79 -28.34 -1.80
N TYR A 126 10.89 -27.02 -1.86
CA TYR A 126 12.09 -26.26 -1.51
C TYR A 126 12.25 -26.16 0.01
N GLN A 127 13.42 -25.68 0.45
CA GLN A 127 13.61 -25.36 1.87
C GLN A 127 12.50 -24.43 2.40
N THR A 128 11.99 -24.77 3.58
CA THR A 128 10.97 -23.98 4.28
C THR A 128 11.52 -22.60 4.64
N ILE A 129 10.72 -21.56 4.35
CA ILE A 129 11.03 -20.18 4.74
C ILE A 129 10.33 -19.89 6.06
N THR A 130 11.05 -19.38 7.06
CA THR A 130 10.47 -18.93 8.33
C THR A 130 10.68 -17.44 8.50
N ASN A 131 9.59 -16.73 8.80
CA ASN A 131 9.53 -15.29 8.98
C ASN A 131 8.98 -14.95 10.37
N LYS A 132 9.32 -13.76 10.85
CA LYS A 132 8.90 -13.24 12.16
C LYS A 132 7.79 -12.21 12.04
N ILE A 133 6.95 -12.15 13.07
CA ILE A 133 5.89 -11.18 13.25
C ILE A 133 6.27 -10.33 14.48
N SER A 134 6.45 -9.02 14.29
CA SER A 134 6.71 -8.10 15.41
C SER A 134 5.46 -7.94 16.28
N GLN A 135 5.65 -7.54 17.54
CA GLN A 135 4.53 -7.24 18.44
C GLN A 135 3.83 -5.93 18.09
N GLU A 136 4.61 -4.96 17.61
CA GLU A 136 4.12 -3.62 17.28
C GLU A 136 3.53 -3.58 15.86
N PRO A 137 2.32 -2.99 15.70
CA PRO A 137 1.78 -2.67 14.38
C PRO A 137 2.58 -1.53 13.73
N ILE A 138 2.52 -1.45 12.40
CA ILE A 138 3.00 -0.28 11.66
C ILE A 138 1.94 0.81 11.56
N ASP A 139 2.42 2.05 11.37
CA ASP A 139 1.58 3.14 10.92
C ASP A 139 0.88 2.80 9.60
N LYS A 140 -0.40 3.16 9.53
CA LYS A 140 -1.29 2.71 8.47
C LYS A 140 -0.96 3.31 7.11
N TYR A 141 -0.38 4.50 7.03
CA TYR A 141 -0.25 5.23 5.77
C TYR A 141 1.19 5.61 5.47
N LEU A 142 1.61 5.31 4.24
CA LEU A 142 2.78 5.90 3.60
C LEU A 142 2.32 7.04 2.69
N VAL A 143 2.91 8.22 2.83
CA VAL A 143 2.62 9.39 1.98
C VAL A 143 3.79 9.67 1.06
N TYR A 144 3.52 9.91 -0.22
CA TYR A 144 4.55 10.10 -1.24
C TYR A 144 4.01 10.84 -2.47
N ARG A 145 4.93 11.27 -3.34
CA ARG A 145 4.61 11.77 -4.68
C ARG A 145 4.93 10.72 -5.72
N LEU A 146 4.12 10.66 -6.77
CA LEU A 146 4.47 9.98 -8.02
C LEU A 146 4.99 11.05 -8.98
N ILE A 147 6.27 10.97 -9.31
CA ILE A 147 6.94 11.91 -10.21
C ILE A 147 7.40 11.10 -11.41
N GLU A 148 6.77 11.33 -12.55
CA GLU A 148 7.18 10.71 -13.81
C GLU A 148 8.53 11.29 -14.28
N PRO A 149 9.31 10.53 -15.08
CA PRO A 149 10.52 11.04 -15.70
C PRO A 149 10.27 12.34 -16.50
N GLY A 150 11.27 13.23 -16.59
CA GLY A 150 11.11 14.59 -17.13
C GLY A 150 10.68 14.72 -18.61
N PHE A 151 10.49 13.62 -19.33
CA PHE A 151 9.92 13.59 -20.69
C PHE A 151 8.41 13.29 -20.71
N GLU A 152 7.84 12.85 -19.58
CA GLU A 152 6.40 12.67 -19.41
C GLU A 152 5.74 13.99 -19.01
N THR A 153 4.54 14.26 -19.54
CA THR A 153 3.83 15.52 -19.29
C THR A 153 3.64 15.80 -17.80
N TRP A 154 4.19 16.93 -17.33
CA TRP A 154 4.13 17.48 -15.96
C TRP A 154 2.71 17.81 -15.43
N ASN A 155 1.68 17.56 -16.22
CA ASN A 155 0.33 18.10 -15.99
C ASN A 155 -0.49 17.31 -14.96
N LYS A 156 -0.06 16.11 -14.55
CA LYS A 156 -0.74 15.31 -13.52
C LYS A 156 0.24 14.96 -12.41
N MET A 157 0.10 15.62 -11.27
CA MET A 157 0.94 15.41 -10.09
C MET A 157 0.09 15.47 -8.83
N GLY A 158 0.46 14.67 -7.83
CA GLY A 158 -0.23 14.66 -6.56
C GLY A 158 0.64 14.16 -5.42
N ILE A 159 0.20 14.49 -4.22
CA ILE A 159 0.60 13.79 -3.00
C ILE A 159 -0.44 12.70 -2.79
N TYR A 160 0.02 11.47 -2.61
CA TYR A 160 -0.82 10.30 -2.42
C TYR A 160 -0.51 9.67 -1.08
N GLN A 161 -1.51 9.03 -0.49
CA GLN A 161 -1.33 8.14 0.64
C GLN A 161 -1.69 6.72 0.23
N ARG A 162 -0.86 5.76 0.65
CA ARG A 162 -1.12 4.33 0.51
C ARG A 162 -1.30 3.72 1.88
N ASN A 163 -2.42 3.03 2.04
CA ASN A 163 -2.69 2.24 3.22
C ASN A 163 -1.80 0.99 3.18
N LEU A 164 -0.92 0.81 4.15
CA LEU A 164 0.03 -0.30 4.25
C LEU A 164 -0.60 -1.59 4.79
N GLU A 165 -1.80 -1.51 5.37
CA GLU A 165 -2.58 -2.67 5.81
C GLU A 165 -3.40 -3.31 4.67
N ASN A 166 -3.40 -2.66 3.51
CA ASN A 166 -3.97 -3.18 2.29
C ASN A 166 -3.25 -2.58 1.06
N PHE A 167 -3.92 -2.53 -0.09
CA PHE A 167 -3.35 -1.98 -1.33
C PHE A 167 -4.02 -0.68 -1.77
N ARG A 168 -4.90 -0.11 -0.94
CA ARG A 168 -5.65 1.10 -1.29
C ARG A 168 -4.74 2.31 -1.28
N GLN A 169 -4.77 3.05 -2.36
CA GLN A 169 -4.13 4.35 -2.50
C GLN A 169 -5.20 5.41 -2.76
N THR A 170 -5.06 6.57 -2.15
CA THR A 170 -5.93 7.73 -2.38
C THR A 170 -5.09 9.00 -2.48
N PRO A 171 -5.54 10.00 -3.24
CA PRO A 171 -4.88 11.29 -3.25
C PRO A 171 -5.09 12.02 -1.91
N VAL A 172 -4.06 12.69 -1.44
CA VAL A 172 -4.12 13.71 -0.37
C VAL A 172 -4.37 15.08 -1.00
N MET A 173 -3.61 15.42 -2.04
CA MET A 173 -3.77 16.65 -2.81
C MET A 173 -3.36 16.42 -4.27
N LEU A 174 -4.16 16.92 -5.21
CA LEU A 174 -3.90 16.84 -6.66
C LEU A 174 -3.62 18.24 -7.21
N ASN A 175 -2.67 18.35 -8.14
CA ASN A 175 -2.34 19.62 -8.78
C ASN A 175 -3.52 20.24 -9.55
N SER A 176 -4.41 19.41 -10.10
CA SER A 176 -5.63 19.86 -10.78
C SER A 176 -6.56 20.68 -9.88
N LEU A 177 -6.47 20.52 -8.56
CA LEU A 177 -7.23 21.30 -7.57
C LEU A 177 -6.57 22.65 -7.23
N SER A 178 -5.44 22.98 -7.86
CA SER A 178 -4.61 24.16 -7.54
C SER A 178 -4.21 24.96 -8.79
N GLY A 179 -4.96 24.83 -9.88
CA GLY A 179 -4.63 25.47 -11.16
C GLY A 179 -3.41 24.85 -11.85
N GLY A 180 -3.10 23.58 -11.57
CA GLY A 180 -1.96 22.89 -12.16
C GLY A 180 -0.62 23.08 -11.44
N ASN A 181 -0.60 23.71 -10.26
CA ASN A 181 0.63 23.88 -9.49
C ASN A 181 1.34 22.55 -9.20
N CYS A 182 2.67 22.58 -9.24
CA CYS A 182 3.50 21.48 -8.79
C CYS A 182 3.27 21.23 -7.28
N MET A 183 2.89 20.00 -6.94
CA MET A 183 2.82 19.52 -5.57
C MET A 183 4.23 19.14 -5.11
N ASN A 184 4.78 19.90 -4.17
CA ASN A 184 6.18 19.81 -3.82
C ASN A 184 6.42 19.16 -2.45
N CYS A 185 7.58 19.40 -1.83
CA CYS A 185 7.97 18.82 -0.54
C CYS A 185 6.83 18.93 0.47
N HIS A 186 6.65 17.87 1.24
CA HIS A 186 5.60 17.74 2.24
C HIS A 186 6.17 16.98 3.43
N THR A 187 5.86 17.44 4.64
CA THR A 187 6.34 16.85 5.88
C THR A 187 5.26 16.87 6.94
N PHE A 188 5.37 15.95 7.89
CA PHE A 188 4.41 15.75 8.97
C PHE A 188 5.07 16.00 10.30
N ALA A 189 4.41 16.71 11.21
CA ALA A 189 4.94 16.88 12.56
C ALA A 189 4.91 15.51 13.26
N ARG A 190 6.06 15.03 13.73
CA ARG A 190 6.19 13.75 14.45
C ARG A 190 5.53 12.55 13.73
N ASN A 191 5.57 12.54 12.40
CA ASN A 191 4.92 11.51 11.55
C ASN A 191 3.38 11.40 11.78
N SER A 192 2.75 12.43 12.36
CA SER A 192 1.30 12.48 12.60
C SER A 192 0.57 13.03 11.39
N GLY A 193 -0.49 12.35 10.93
CA GLY A 193 -1.38 12.86 9.88
C GLY A 193 -2.24 14.06 10.29
N LYS A 194 -2.14 14.53 11.54
CA LYS A 194 -2.89 15.68 12.07
C LYS A 194 -2.27 17.02 11.64
N ASP A 195 -0.94 17.06 11.58
CA ASP A 195 -0.19 18.28 11.31
C ASP A 195 0.72 18.03 10.11
N ILE A 196 0.37 18.65 8.98
CA ILE A 196 1.06 18.48 7.71
C ILE A 196 1.36 19.86 7.12
N MET A 197 2.52 19.97 6.50
CA MET A 197 2.81 21.05 5.58
C MET A 197 3.17 20.48 4.22
N PHE A 198 2.78 21.20 3.17
CA PHE A 198 3.31 20.97 1.84
C PHE A 198 3.48 22.26 1.05
N HIS A 199 4.45 22.25 0.14
CA HIS A 199 4.71 23.37 -0.77
C HIS A 199 3.95 23.21 -2.08
N MET A 200 3.37 24.29 -2.57
CA MET A 200 2.89 24.43 -3.94
C MET A 200 3.79 25.40 -4.71
N ARG A 201 4.14 25.04 -5.95
CA ARG A 201 4.93 25.90 -6.86
C ARG A 201 4.16 26.11 -8.16
N GLY A 202 4.22 27.32 -8.72
CA GLY A 202 3.45 27.72 -9.90
C GLY A 202 2.71 29.02 -9.66
N GLU A 203 1.63 29.25 -10.40
CA GLU A 203 0.81 30.46 -10.32
C GLU A 203 0.24 30.68 -8.91
N ASN A 204 -0.35 29.64 -8.32
CA ASN A 204 -0.94 29.71 -6.99
C ASN A 204 0.06 29.34 -5.88
N ALA A 205 1.35 29.70 -6.00
CA ALA A 205 2.40 29.26 -5.10
C ALA A 205 2.13 29.63 -3.62
N GLY A 206 2.73 28.84 -2.72
CA GLY A 206 2.65 29.06 -1.27
C GLY A 206 2.95 27.78 -0.50
N THR A 207 3.05 27.92 0.81
CA THR A 207 3.12 26.77 1.73
C THR A 207 1.75 26.58 2.34
N ILE A 208 1.18 25.39 2.17
CA ILE A 208 -0.02 24.99 2.88
C ILE A 208 0.42 24.38 4.20
N ILE A 209 -0.16 24.86 5.30
CA ILE A 209 0.02 24.29 6.63
C ILE A 209 -1.37 23.89 7.13
N PHE A 210 -1.50 22.64 7.55
CA PHE A 210 -2.66 22.14 8.28
C PHE A 210 -2.20 21.85 9.69
N LYS A 211 -2.78 22.54 10.66
CA LYS A 211 -2.48 22.37 12.08
C LYS A 211 -3.79 22.48 12.86
N ASP A 212 -4.01 21.56 13.81
CA ASP A 212 -5.18 21.57 14.70
C ASP A 212 -6.53 21.71 13.97
N GLY A 213 -6.66 21.11 12.79
CA GLY A 213 -7.90 21.15 12.00
C GLY A 213 -8.07 22.40 11.13
N VAL A 214 -7.11 23.34 11.14
CA VAL A 214 -7.16 24.59 10.38
C VAL A 214 -6.13 24.56 9.25
N TYR A 215 -6.56 24.95 8.04
CA TYR A 215 -5.68 25.14 6.90
C TYR A 215 -5.30 26.62 6.77
N SER A 216 -4.01 26.88 6.53
CA SER A 216 -3.49 28.18 6.12
C SER A 216 -2.65 28.04 4.87
N LYS A 217 -2.65 29.09 4.04
CA LYS A 217 -1.73 29.25 2.91
C LYS A 217 -0.85 30.45 3.20
N VAL A 218 0.44 30.20 3.40
CA VAL A 218 1.39 31.23 3.82
C VAL A 218 2.45 31.46 2.74
N ASN A 219 2.88 32.71 2.60
CA ASN A 219 4.07 33.06 1.84
C ASN A 219 5.23 33.23 2.84
N THR A 220 6.21 32.34 2.78
CA THR A 220 7.38 32.37 3.67
C THR A 220 8.54 33.20 3.12
N LYS A 221 8.41 33.80 1.92
CA LYS A 221 9.41 34.71 1.38
C LYS A 221 9.24 36.10 2.00
N THR A 222 10.36 36.70 2.42
CA THR A 222 10.43 38.10 2.83
C THR A 222 11.49 38.83 2.00
N ASP A 223 11.61 40.15 2.19
CA ASP A 223 12.67 40.94 1.53
C ASP A 223 14.07 40.61 2.05
N SER A 224 14.16 39.94 3.21
CA SER A 224 15.43 39.55 3.84
C SER A 224 15.83 38.10 3.55
N THR A 225 15.00 37.30 2.86
CA THR A 225 15.29 35.89 2.57
C THR A 225 15.64 35.66 1.10
N ILE A 226 16.56 34.71 0.86
CA ILE A 226 16.98 34.31 -0.49
C ILE A 226 15.78 33.83 -1.32
N SER A 227 14.90 33.05 -0.70
CA SER A 227 13.71 32.46 -1.32
C SER A 227 12.58 32.29 -0.29
N ALA A 228 11.44 31.76 -0.74
CA ALA A 228 10.51 31.08 0.18
C ALA A 228 11.15 29.79 0.73
N GLY A 229 10.60 29.25 1.80
CA GLY A 229 11.04 27.99 2.40
C GLY A 229 11.03 26.81 1.41
N VAL A 230 12.08 25.99 1.47
CA VAL A 230 12.36 24.89 0.53
C VAL A 230 12.32 23.53 1.21
N TYR A 231 13.35 23.18 1.99
CA TYR A 231 13.39 21.97 2.80
C TYR A 231 12.98 22.32 4.21
N SER A 232 12.23 21.44 4.84
CA SER A 232 11.56 21.75 6.09
C SER A 232 11.72 20.65 7.14
N SER A 233 11.77 21.08 8.39
CA SER A 233 11.74 20.20 9.56
C SER A 233 10.86 20.80 10.63
N TRP A 234 9.90 20.02 11.10
CA TRP A 234 9.03 20.40 12.20
C TRP A 234 9.79 20.36 13.53
N HIS A 235 9.60 21.37 14.37
CA HIS A 235 10.02 21.31 15.76
C HIS A 235 9.16 20.27 16.50
N PRO A 236 9.69 19.50 17.47
CA PRO A 236 8.92 18.48 18.20
C PRO A 236 7.66 18.97 18.90
N SER A 237 7.55 20.28 19.22
CA SER A 237 6.33 20.85 19.77
C SER A 237 5.19 20.97 18.75
N GLY A 238 5.50 21.02 17.45
CA GLY A 238 4.52 21.31 16.40
C GLY A 238 4.22 22.81 16.21
N ASP A 239 4.88 23.70 16.94
CA ASP A 239 4.65 25.15 16.88
C ASP A 239 5.59 25.90 15.95
N PHE A 240 6.70 25.25 15.58
CA PHE A 240 7.69 25.86 14.72
C PHE A 240 8.04 24.94 13.56
N ILE A 241 8.36 25.55 12.43
CA ILE A 241 8.93 24.85 11.27
C ILE A 241 10.21 25.56 10.88
N ALA A 242 11.32 24.85 10.95
CA ALA A 242 12.57 25.31 10.36
C ALA A 242 12.51 25.09 8.86
N TYR A 243 12.79 26.13 8.08
CA TYR A 243 12.96 26.04 6.63
C TYR A 243 14.38 26.42 6.26
N SER A 244 14.93 25.69 5.30
CA SER A 244 16.01 26.24 4.48
C SER A 244 15.42 27.19 3.43
N VAL A 245 16.17 28.25 3.12
CA VAL A 245 15.93 29.14 1.98
C VAL A 245 17.14 29.04 1.07
N ASN A 246 16.93 28.71 -0.20
CA ASN A 246 18.00 28.28 -1.09
C ASN A 246 17.86 28.94 -2.45
N ASN A 247 19.01 29.27 -3.06
CA ASN A 247 19.06 29.53 -4.50
C ASN A 247 19.41 28.22 -5.23
N ILE A 248 18.36 27.50 -5.63
CA ILE A 248 18.45 26.16 -6.23
C ILE A 248 18.71 26.28 -7.73
N VAL A 249 19.74 25.58 -8.21
CA VAL A 249 20.06 25.48 -9.63
C VAL A 249 19.95 24.01 -10.07
N GLN A 250 19.33 23.80 -11.22
CA GLN A 250 19.30 22.49 -11.88
C GLN A 250 20.23 22.50 -13.08
N SER A 251 21.16 21.56 -13.13
CA SER A 251 22.02 21.30 -14.27
C SER A 251 21.47 20.12 -15.07
N PHE A 252 21.40 20.30 -16.39
CA PHE A 252 20.99 19.28 -17.35
C PHE A 252 22.18 18.93 -18.24
N PRO A 253 23.08 18.02 -17.82
CA PRO A 253 24.25 17.69 -18.61
C PRO A 253 23.83 17.07 -19.95
N ALA A 254 24.38 17.57 -21.05
CA ALA A 254 24.18 17.00 -22.39
C ALA A 254 25.02 15.72 -22.64
N MET A 255 25.65 15.18 -21.60
CA MET A 255 26.49 13.98 -21.67
C MET A 255 25.66 12.72 -21.47
N PRO A 256 25.73 11.73 -22.38
CA PRO A 256 25.07 10.44 -22.18
C PRO A 256 25.42 9.81 -20.83
N GLY A 257 24.42 9.26 -20.15
CA GLY A 257 24.59 8.59 -18.85
C GLY A 257 24.70 9.52 -17.64
N ARG A 258 24.76 10.85 -17.83
CA ARG A 258 24.68 11.82 -16.72
C ARG A 258 23.21 12.13 -16.41
N LYS A 259 22.88 12.13 -15.11
CA LYS A 259 21.55 12.48 -14.62
C LYS A 259 21.47 13.98 -14.38
N ILE A 260 20.25 14.50 -14.27
CA ILE A 260 19.99 15.86 -13.80
C ILE A 260 20.64 16.01 -12.42
N GLU A 261 21.41 17.07 -12.24
CA GLU A 261 22.03 17.42 -10.97
C GLU A 261 21.34 18.66 -10.40
N VAL A 262 21.11 18.67 -9.09
CA VAL A 262 20.52 19.80 -8.38
C VAL A 262 21.50 20.21 -7.31
N TYR A 263 21.84 21.50 -7.27
CA TYR A 263 22.73 22.06 -6.24
C TYR A 263 22.25 23.43 -5.79
N ASP A 264 22.55 23.75 -4.53
CA ASP A 264 22.21 25.01 -3.92
C ASP A 264 23.43 25.93 -3.93
N THR A 265 23.30 27.08 -4.58
CA THR A 265 24.39 28.07 -4.70
C THR A 265 24.48 29.01 -3.50
N LEU A 266 23.35 29.23 -2.83
CA LEU A 266 23.23 30.00 -1.59
C LEU A 266 22.22 29.27 -0.70
N SER A 267 22.43 29.30 0.61
CA SER A 267 21.51 28.72 1.59
C SER A 267 21.54 29.51 2.89
N ASP A 268 20.37 29.63 3.53
CA ASP A 268 20.22 30.10 4.91
C ASP A 268 19.08 29.32 5.59
N VAL A 269 18.86 29.53 6.88
CA VAL A 269 17.81 28.87 7.66
C VAL A 269 16.92 29.91 8.36
N VAL A 270 15.61 29.71 8.27
CA VAL A 270 14.61 30.52 8.96
C VAL A 270 13.71 29.64 9.81
N VAL A 271 13.18 30.19 10.89
CA VAL A 271 12.18 29.52 11.74
C VAL A 271 10.85 30.25 11.56
N TYR A 272 9.83 29.50 11.18
CA TYR A 272 8.46 29.98 11.06
C TYR A 272 7.66 29.54 12.29
N ASP A 273 7.05 30.51 12.97
CA ASP A 273 6.09 30.31 14.06
C ASP A 273 4.68 30.15 13.48
N ILE A 274 3.99 29.07 13.83
CA ILE A 274 2.73 28.63 13.18
C ILE A 274 1.49 29.25 13.81
#